data_AF-A0A2S9KCY3-F1
#
_entry.id   AF-A0A2S9KCY3-F1
#
_cell.length_a   1.000
_cell.length_b   1.000
_cell.length_c   1.000
_cell.angle_alpha   90.00
_cell.angle_beta   90.00
_cell.angle_gamma   90.00
#
_symmetry.space_group_name_H-M   'P 1'
#
loop_
_entity.id
_entity.type
_entity.pdbx_description
1 polymer ?
#
loop_
_entity_poly.entity_id
_entity_poly.type
_entity_poly.pdbx_seq_one_letter_code
_entity_poly.pdbx_strand_id
1 'polypeptide(L)'
;MAKKKTGLLEDVAGIAATFPWWVGCVLAALAYGVLHRYAASEAVSSAVPGQVGQLVIKRTARQGTNIGNHFWGCATFPKCRGVRAVE
;
A
#
# COMPACT_ATOMS: atom_id res chain seq x y z
N MET A 1 17.25 18.25 53.50
CA MET A 1 16.01 17.62 52.97
C MET A 1 16.06 17.69 51.45
N ALA A 2 16.34 16.57 50.76
CA ALA A 2 16.15 16.30 49.32
C ALA A 2 17.21 15.29 48.81
N LYS A 3 17.30 14.12 49.45
CA LYS A 3 18.21 13.03 49.04
C LYS A 3 17.38 11.79 48.74
N LYS A 4 16.61 11.81 47.64
CA LYS A 4 15.81 10.65 47.20
C LYS A 4 15.40 10.75 45.73
N LYS A 5 16.37 10.93 44.82
CA LYS A 5 16.15 10.76 43.36
C LYS A 5 17.37 10.15 42.65
N THR A 6 18.22 9.43 43.38
CA THR A 6 19.42 8.80 42.79
C THR A 6 19.20 7.31 42.47
N GLY A 7 18.29 6.60 43.17
CA GLY A 7 18.08 5.17 42.93
C GLY A 7 17.16 4.83 41.74
N LEU A 8 16.03 5.52 41.58
CA LEU A 8 14.99 5.11 40.61
C LEU A 8 15.41 5.33 39.15
N LEU A 9 16.12 6.43 38.86
CA LEU A 9 16.60 6.70 37.51
C LEU A 9 17.79 5.80 37.14
N GLU A 10 18.59 5.37 38.11
CA GLU A 10 19.75 4.49 37.91
C GLU A 10 19.32 3.02 37.74
N ASP A 11 18.24 2.60 38.42
CA ASP A 11 17.60 1.30 38.22
C ASP A 11 16.89 1.22 36.87
N VAL A 12 16.15 2.27 36.48
CA VAL A 12 15.53 2.36 35.15
C VAL A 12 16.60 2.48 34.05
N ALA A 13 17.70 3.18 34.28
CA ALA A 13 18.83 3.22 33.35
C ALA A 13 19.57 1.88 33.28
N GLY A 14 19.68 1.14 34.39
CA GLY A 14 20.23 -0.21 34.44
C GLY A 14 19.33 -1.24 33.74
N ILE A 15 18.02 -1.09 33.86
CA ILE A 15 17.01 -1.87 33.13
C ILE A 15 17.04 -1.49 31.64
N ALA A 16 17.14 -0.20 31.31
CA ALA A 16 17.26 0.29 29.93
C ALA A 16 18.60 -0.07 29.27
N ALA A 17 19.68 -0.21 30.05
CA ALA A 17 20.98 -0.69 29.60
C ALA A 17 21.06 -2.22 29.54
N THR A 18 20.22 -2.92 30.33
CA THR A 18 20.00 -4.37 30.23
C THR A 18 19.02 -4.71 29.12
N PHE A 19 18.13 -3.79 28.73
CA PHE A 19 17.43 -3.85 27.46
C PHE A 19 18.51 -3.81 26.40
N PRO A 20 18.88 -4.99 25.87
CA PRO A 20 20.05 -5.09 25.04
C PRO A 20 19.85 -4.13 23.88
N TRP A 21 20.89 -3.44 23.42
CA TRP A 21 20.88 -2.81 22.09
C TRP A 21 20.29 -3.75 21.02
N TRP A 22 20.49 -5.06 21.20
CA TRP A 22 19.81 -6.14 20.50
C TRP A 22 18.28 -6.02 20.47
N VAL A 23 17.60 -5.60 21.55
CA VAL A 23 16.13 -5.50 21.60
C VAL A 23 15.69 -4.34 20.72
N GLY A 24 16.45 -3.24 20.72
CA GLY A 24 16.25 -2.15 19.76
C GLY A 24 16.45 -2.64 18.32
N CYS A 25 17.53 -3.38 18.04
CA CYS A 25 17.79 -3.94 16.71
C CYS A 25 16.74 -4.97 16.28
N VAL A 26 16.30 -5.86 17.18
CA VAL A 26 15.27 -6.87 16.94
C VAL A 26 13.91 -6.20 16.73
N LEU A 27 13.56 -5.21 17.56
CA LEU A 27 12.31 -4.45 17.40
C LEU A 27 12.31 -3.70 16.07
N ALA A 28 13.42 -3.08 15.68
CA ALA A 28 13.56 -2.40 14.39
C ALA A 28 13.47 -3.38 13.21
N ALA A 29 14.14 -4.54 13.30
CA ALA A 29 14.09 -5.57 12.27
C ALA A 29 12.70 -6.20 12.15
N LEU A 30 12.01 -6.45 13.26
CA LEU A 30 10.63 -6.95 13.29
C LEU A 30 9.66 -5.90 12.73
N ALA A 31 9.77 -4.64 13.15
CA ALA A 31 8.95 -3.55 12.63
C ALA A 31 9.17 -3.36 11.12
N TYR A 32 10.42 -3.41 10.66
CA TYR A 32 10.75 -3.36 9.23
C TYR A 32 10.19 -4.57 8.50
N GLY A 33 10.36 -5.78 9.03
CA GLY A 33 9.83 -7.00 8.42
C GLY A 33 8.31 -6.94 8.30
N VAL A 34 7.61 -6.49 9.34
CA VAL A 34 6.15 -6.32 9.32
C VAL A 34 5.73 -5.25 8.32
N LEU A 35 6.37 -4.07 8.32
CA LEU A 35 6.04 -3.01 7.37
C LEU A 35 6.39 -3.39 5.93
N HIS A 36 7.48 -4.11 5.72
CA HIS A 36 7.88 -4.64 4.42
C HIS A 36 6.90 -5.71 3.94
N ARG A 37 6.36 -6.55 4.84
CA ARG A 37 5.26 -7.48 4.55
C ARG A 37 3.98 -6.72 4.20
N TYR A 38 3.65 -5.64 4.90
CA TYR A 38 2.49 -4.80 4.58
C TYR A 38 2.65 -4.07 3.24
N ALA A 39 3.83 -3.56 2.93
CA ALA A 39 4.10 -2.91 1.64
C ALA A 39 4.06 -3.92 0.47
N ALA A 40 4.52 -5.16 0.69
CA ALA A 40 4.38 -6.25 -0.26
C ALA A 40 2.97 -6.85 -0.30
N SER A 41 2.08 -6.43 0.62
CA SER A 41 0.65 -6.72 0.55
C SER A 41 0.01 -5.72 -0.40
N GLU A 42 0.39 -5.77 -1.67
CA GLU A 42 -0.42 -5.17 -2.72
C GLU A 42 -1.82 -5.79 -2.62
N ALA A 43 -2.80 -4.90 -2.51
CA ALA A 43 -4.19 -5.17 -2.21
C ALA A 43 -4.68 -6.49 -2.82
N VAL A 44 -5.50 -7.22 -2.04
CA VAL A 44 -6.50 -8.09 -2.64
C VAL A 44 -7.38 -7.19 -3.50
N SER A 45 -6.96 -6.98 -4.74
CA SER A 45 -7.83 -6.63 -5.83
C SER A 45 -8.70 -7.86 -5.99
N SER A 46 -9.77 -7.89 -5.17
CA SER A 46 -10.92 -8.72 -5.43
C SER A 46 -11.50 -8.20 -6.73
N ALA A 47 -10.85 -8.59 -7.83
CA ALA A 47 -11.40 -8.52 -9.16
C ALA A 47 -12.49 -9.59 -9.21
N VAL A 48 -13.57 -9.34 -8.46
CA VAL A 48 -14.87 -9.96 -8.69
C VAL A 48 -15.17 -9.75 -10.17
N PRO A 49 -15.54 -10.79 -10.93
CA PRO A 49 -15.93 -10.66 -12.32
C PRO A 49 -17.21 -9.82 -12.43
N GLY A 50 -17.02 -8.50 -12.50
CA GLY A 50 -18.04 -7.44 -12.33
C GLY A 50 -17.42 -6.09 -11.98
N GLN A 51 -16.24 -6.08 -11.35
CA GLN A 51 -15.39 -4.90 -11.07
C GLN A 51 -14.21 -4.75 -12.03
N VAL A 52 -14.25 -5.41 -13.19
CA VAL A 52 -13.30 -5.27 -14.31
C VAL A 52 -13.36 -3.89 -15.02
N GLY A 53 -13.82 -2.86 -14.32
CA GLY A 53 -13.78 -1.48 -14.76
C GLY A 53 -12.39 -0.84 -14.67
N GLN A 54 -11.38 -1.54 -14.12
CA GLN A 54 -10.03 -1.00 -13.99
C GLN A 54 -9.03 -1.47 -15.05
N LEU A 55 -9.33 -2.51 -15.85
CA LEU A 55 -8.54 -2.79 -17.06
C LEU A 55 -9.17 -2.08 -18.27
N VAL A 56 -9.07 -0.76 -18.24
CA VAL A 56 -9.42 0.11 -19.35
C VAL A 56 -8.28 0.06 -20.35
N ILE A 57 -8.56 -0.26 -21.61
CA ILE A 57 -7.55 -0.31 -22.67
C ILE A 57 -7.85 0.73 -23.75
N LYS A 58 -6.80 1.29 -24.34
CA LYS A 58 -6.90 2.23 -25.46
C LYS A 58 -7.37 1.47 -26.70
N ARG A 59 -8.56 1.78 -27.19
CA ARG A 59 -9.13 1.24 -28.42
C ARG A 59 -9.30 2.35 -29.44
N THR A 60 -9.27 1.99 -30.71
CA THR A 60 -9.58 2.92 -31.79
C THR A 60 -11.04 2.73 -32.20
N ALA A 61 -11.79 3.82 -32.26
CA ALA A 61 -13.17 3.79 -32.73
C ALA A 61 -13.21 3.43 -34.21
N ARG A 62 -13.97 2.38 -34.53
CA ARG A 62 -14.15 1.88 -35.90
C ARG A 62 -15.46 2.37 -36.53
N GLN A 63 -16.35 2.97 -35.75
CA GLN A 63 -17.69 3.36 -36.16
C GLN A 63 -18.11 4.69 -35.51
N GLY A 64 -18.95 5.46 -36.21
CA GLY A 64 -19.50 6.74 -35.76
C GLY A 64 -18.66 7.96 -36.15
N THR A 65 -18.97 9.12 -35.57
CA THR A 65 -18.30 10.40 -35.89
C THR A 65 -16.83 10.43 -35.47
N ASN A 66 -16.42 9.56 -34.55
CA ASN A 66 -15.06 9.49 -34.00
C ASN A 66 -14.19 8.40 -34.65
N ILE A 67 -14.51 7.94 -35.87
CA ILE A 67 -13.72 6.90 -36.56
C ILE A 67 -12.24 7.34 -36.63
N GLY A 68 -11.36 6.45 -36.18
CA GLY A 68 -9.90 6.70 -36.12
C GLY A 68 -9.41 7.31 -34.81
N ASN A 69 -10.29 7.88 -33.97
CA ASN A 69 -9.90 8.41 -32.67
C ASN A 69 -9.74 7.29 -31.63
N HIS A 70 -8.87 7.55 -30.65
CA HIS A 70 -8.65 6.64 -29.54
C HIS A 70 -9.60 6.93 -28.38
N PHE A 71 -10.10 5.88 -27.74
CA PHE A 71 -10.90 5.95 -26.53
C PHE A 71 -10.46 4.88 -25.54
N TRP A 72 -10.56 5.19 -24.25
CA TRP A 72 -10.40 4.21 -23.19
C TRP A 72 -11.70 3.42 -23.04
N GLY A 73 -11.67 2.11 -23.23
CA GLY A 73 -12.83 1.24 -23.02
C GLY A 73 -12.48 -0.03 -22.25
N CYS A 74 -13.46 -0.64 -21.59
CA CYS A 74 -13.26 -1.90 -20.87
C CYS A 74 -12.73 -3.01 -21.80
N ALA A 75 -11.90 -3.90 -21.25
CA ALA A 75 -11.43 -5.09 -21.96
C ALA A 75 -12.58 -5.97 -22.53
N THR A 76 -13.74 -5.99 -21.86
CA THR A 76 -14.92 -6.79 -22.26
C THR A 76 -15.92 -6.04 -23.16
N PHE A 77 -15.57 -4.88 -23.75
CA PHE A 77 -16.44 -4.22 -24.73
C PHE A 77 -16.66 -5.14 -25.96
N PRO A 78 -17.91 -5.37 -26.43
CA PRO A 78 -19.11 -4.54 -26.30
C PRO A 78 -20.06 -4.83 -25.12
N LYS A 79 -19.74 -5.81 -24.25
CA LYS A 79 -20.60 -6.17 -23.09
C LYS A 79 -20.57 -5.08 -22.00
N CYS A 80 -19.46 -4.35 -21.87
CA CYS A 80 -19.34 -3.17 -21.02
C CYS A 80 -19.23 -1.92 -21.90
N ARG A 81 -20.11 -0.93 -21.71
CA ARG A 81 -20.17 0.31 -22.51
C ARG A 81 -19.49 1.52 -21.82
N GLY A 82 -18.79 1.30 -20.72
CA GLY A 82 -17.99 2.36 -20.09
C GLY A 82 -16.85 2.78 -21.01
N VAL A 83 -16.94 3.99 -21.56
CA VAL A 83 -15.89 4.61 -22.40
C VAL A 83 -15.51 5.97 -21.83
N ARG A 84 -14.22 6.32 -21.91
CA ARG A 84 -13.72 7.68 -21.66
C ARG A 84 -12.93 8.16 -22.88
N ALA A 85 -13.05 9.44 -23.21
CA ALA A 85 -12.21 10.05 -24.23
C ALA A 85 -10.73 9.98 -23.80
N VAL A 86 -9.84 9.81 -24.77
CA VAL A 86 -8.42 10.12 -24.57
C VAL A 86 -8.33 11.63 -24.74
N GLU A 87 -8.25 12.35 -23.62
CA GLU A 87 -7.95 13.79 -23.62
C GLU A 87 -6.65 14.10 -24.36
#